data_AF-A0A8U0UAY0-F1
#
_entry.id   AF-A0A8U0UAY0-F1
#
_cell.length_a   1.000
_cell.length_b   1.000
_cell.length_c   1.000
_cell.angle_alpha   90.00
_cell.angle_beta   90.00
_cell.angle_gamma   90.00
#
_symmetry.space_group_name_H-M   'P 1'
#
loop_
_entity.id
_entity.type
_entity.pdbx_description
1 polymer ?
#
loop_
_entity_poly.entity_id
_entity_poly.type
_entity_poly.pdbx_seq_one_letter_code
_entity_poly.pdbx_strand_id
1 'polypeptide(L)'
;MFNSDYTEYSPFKLQGVPVPREDWYWPKLVVEEEEGEEEEDKVVKEEEEEDKVEEEDELTSLDKLHILTSYLRGVHFYCIWCGTAYNDEEDLCSNCPGDTAADHDD
;
A
#
# COMPACT_ATOMS: atom_id res chain seq x y z
N MET A 1 -13.02 -40.43 1.47
CA MET A 1 -12.97 -39.68 0.19
C MET A 1 -12.83 -38.21 0.57
N PHE A 2 -11.58 -37.74 0.67
CA PHE A 2 -11.28 -36.33 0.92
C PHE A 2 -11.46 -35.58 -0.41
N ASN A 3 -12.30 -34.55 -0.42
CA ASN A 3 -12.55 -33.74 -1.61
C ASN A 3 -11.35 -32.82 -1.86
N SER A 4 -10.87 -32.88 -3.09
CA SER A 4 -9.69 -32.21 -3.64
C SER A 4 -10.10 -30.85 -4.22
N ASP A 5 -10.41 -29.88 -3.36
CA ASP A 5 -10.61 -28.48 -3.80
C ASP A 5 -9.69 -27.52 -3.02
N TYR A 6 -8.48 -27.98 -2.70
CA TYR A 6 -7.46 -27.20 -2.00
C TYR A 6 -6.48 -26.55 -3.01
N THR A 7 -6.98 -25.66 -3.87
CA THR A 7 -6.11 -24.91 -4.80
C THR A 7 -6.44 -23.41 -4.93
N GLU A 8 -7.25 -22.79 -4.07
CA GLU A 8 -7.65 -21.38 -4.30
C GLU A 8 -7.37 -20.36 -3.20
N TYR A 9 -6.79 -20.73 -2.06
CA TYR A 9 -6.39 -19.74 -1.06
C TYR A 9 -4.95 -19.25 -1.32
N SER A 10 -4.82 -18.38 -2.31
CA SER A 10 -3.70 -17.42 -2.37
C SER A 10 -4.12 -16.15 -1.65
N PRO A 11 -3.48 -15.76 -0.53
CA PRO A 11 -3.92 -14.62 0.29
C PRO A 11 -3.76 -13.26 -0.40
N PHE A 12 -3.05 -13.18 -1.52
CA PHE A 12 -2.85 -11.92 -2.26
C PHE A 12 -3.04 -12.10 -3.77
N LYS A 13 -4.24 -12.46 -4.21
CA LYS A 13 -4.63 -12.20 -5.60
C LYS A 13 -5.23 -10.80 -5.71
N LEU A 14 -4.39 -9.77 -5.61
CA LEU A 14 -4.73 -8.41 -6.00
C LEU A 14 -4.92 -8.40 -7.52
N GLN A 15 -6.15 -8.61 -7.97
CA GLN A 15 -6.49 -8.63 -9.38
C GLN A 15 -6.19 -7.25 -9.98
N GLY A 16 -5.07 -7.11 -10.69
CA GLY A 16 -4.76 -5.96 -11.53
C GLY A 16 -3.67 -4.99 -11.06
N VAL A 17 -2.98 -5.23 -9.93
CA VAL A 17 -1.84 -4.39 -9.51
C VAL A 17 -0.57 -5.25 -9.50
N PRO A 18 0.33 -5.10 -10.48
CA PRO A 18 1.38 -6.09 -10.72
C PRO A 18 2.53 -6.05 -9.69
N VAL A 19 2.85 -4.91 -9.09
CA VAL A 19 3.80 -4.72 -7.98
C VAL A 19 3.50 -3.33 -7.36
N PRO A 20 3.67 -3.10 -6.05
CA PRO A 20 3.74 -1.75 -5.49
C PRO A 20 4.70 -0.83 -6.26
N ARG A 21 4.41 0.47 -6.26
CA ARG A 21 5.40 1.47 -6.70
C ARG A 21 6.54 1.62 -5.69
N GLU A 22 6.23 1.52 -4.41
CA GLU A 22 7.19 1.58 -3.31
C GLU A 22 7.03 0.33 -2.42
N ASP A 23 8.15 -0.28 -2.01
CA ASP A 23 8.15 -1.55 -1.28
C ASP A 23 7.43 -1.48 0.08
N TRP A 24 7.34 -0.28 0.67
CA TRP A 24 6.66 -0.04 1.95
C TRP A 24 5.14 0.17 1.82
N TYR A 25 4.59 0.20 0.61
CA TYR A 25 3.12 0.28 0.43
C TYR A 25 2.43 -1.00 0.89
N TRP A 26 3.14 -2.14 0.88
CA TRP A 26 2.62 -3.43 1.33
C TRP A 26 3.35 -3.89 2.59
N PRO A 27 2.66 -4.63 3.48
CA PRO A 27 3.33 -5.33 4.57
C PRO A 27 4.43 -6.26 4.03
N LYS A 28 5.57 -6.29 4.71
CA LYS A 28 6.65 -7.23 4.38
C LYS A 28 6.19 -8.64 4.72
N LEU A 29 6.17 -9.51 3.72
CA LEU A 29 5.89 -10.93 3.93
C LEU A 29 7.19 -11.61 4.36
N VAL A 30 7.32 -11.94 5.65
CA VAL A 30 8.41 -12.80 6.13
C VAL A 30 7.98 -14.23 5.89
N VAL A 31 8.58 -14.88 4.89
CA VAL A 31 8.43 -16.33 4.70
C VAL A 31 9.57 -16.97 5.48
N GLU A 32 9.27 -17.55 6.63
CA GLU A 32 10.24 -18.38 7.34
C GLU A 32 10.61 -19.57 6.45
N GLU A 33 11.88 -19.64 6.04
CA GLU A 33 12.45 -20.80 5.34
C GLU A 33 12.71 -21.91 6.38
N GLU A 34 11.69 -22.70 6.69
CA GLU A 34 11.93 -24.01 7.30
C GLU A 34 12.47 -24.96 6.21
N GLU A 35 13.76 -25.30 6.29
CA GLU A 35 14.34 -26.44 5.57
C GLU A 35 13.68 -27.73 6.08
N GLY A 36 12.61 -28.16 5.42
CA GLY A 36 11.96 -29.43 5.72
C GLY A 36 10.67 -29.63 4.93
N GLU A 37 10.68 -30.65 4.06
CA GLU A 37 9.52 -31.12 3.31
C GLU A 37 8.34 -31.43 4.24
N GLU A 38 7.19 -30.79 4.04
CA GLU A 38 5.84 -31.37 3.93
C GLU A 38 4.77 -30.26 4.02
N GLU A 39 3.88 -30.26 3.03
CA GLU A 39 2.74 -29.36 2.87
C GLU A 39 1.75 -29.49 4.04
N GLU A 40 1.50 -28.42 4.79
CA GLU A 40 0.17 -27.95 5.23
C GLU A 40 0.30 -26.65 6.05
N ASP A 41 -0.35 -25.59 5.56
CA ASP A 41 -0.58 -24.30 6.24
C ASP A 41 0.67 -23.44 6.55
N LYS A 42 1.24 -22.79 5.52
CA LYS A 42 2.11 -21.62 5.74
C LYS A 42 1.27 -20.49 6.32
N VAL A 43 1.27 -20.38 7.65
CA VAL A 43 0.80 -19.19 8.37
C VAL A 43 1.69 -18.03 7.95
N VAL A 44 1.24 -17.27 6.94
CA VAL A 44 1.81 -15.98 6.60
C VAL A 44 1.49 -15.06 7.77
N LYS A 45 2.44 -14.93 8.70
CA LYS A 45 2.32 -14.00 9.80
C LYS A 45 2.56 -12.60 9.23
N GLU A 46 1.50 -11.79 9.19
CA GLU A 46 1.64 -10.34 9.01
C GLU A 46 2.36 -9.84 10.26
N GLU A 47 3.66 -9.58 10.16
CA GLU A 47 4.35 -8.90 11.24
C GLU A 47 3.94 -7.43 11.20
N GLU A 48 3.03 -7.07 12.11
CA GLU A 48 2.99 -5.73 12.69
C GLU A 48 4.33 -5.54 13.44
N GLU A 49 5.40 -5.28 12.70
CA GLU A 49 6.67 -4.83 13.27
C GLU A 49 6.42 -3.47 13.94
N GLU A 50 6.04 -3.53 15.23
CA GLU A 50 6.20 -2.43 16.17
C GLU A 50 7.68 -2.01 16.17
N ASP A 51 7.94 -0.81 15.64
CA ASP A 51 9.03 0.07 16.03
C ASP A 51 10.39 -0.61 16.26
N LYS A 52 11.03 -1.06 15.18
CA LYS A 52 12.48 -1.25 15.18
C LYS A 52 13.12 -0.31 14.17
N VAL A 53 13.24 0.94 14.61
CA VAL A 53 13.92 2.03 13.93
C VAL A 53 15.33 1.58 13.52
N GLU A 54 15.52 1.21 12.26
CA GLU A 54 16.83 1.23 11.62
C GLU A 54 17.09 2.67 11.15
N GLU A 55 17.57 3.47 12.10
CA GLU A 55 18.05 4.85 11.93
C GLU A 55 19.14 4.91 10.83
N GLU A 56 18.78 5.06 9.54
CA GLU A 56 19.51 5.98 8.63
C GLU A 56 18.82 6.30 7.30
N ASP A 57 17.86 5.51 6.81
CA ASP A 57 17.18 5.75 5.51
C ASP A 57 15.65 5.51 5.56
N GLU A 58 15.03 5.54 6.74
CA GLU A 58 13.59 5.34 6.88
C GLU A 58 12.82 6.63 6.60
N LEU A 59 12.15 6.65 5.44
CA LEU A 59 11.19 7.68 5.03
C LEU A 59 10.22 8.01 6.18
N THR A 60 10.17 9.27 6.61
CA THR A 60 9.30 9.67 7.71
C THR A 60 7.83 9.49 7.34
N SER A 61 6.94 9.39 8.34
CA SER A 61 5.50 9.31 8.09
C SER A 61 4.98 10.47 7.24
N LEU A 62 5.59 11.65 7.38
CA LEU A 62 5.27 12.82 6.57
C LEU A 62 5.72 12.64 5.11
N ASP A 63 6.93 12.13 4.90
CA ASP A 63 7.44 11.90 3.54
C ASP A 63 6.65 10.79 2.82
N LYS A 64 6.28 9.73 3.55
CA LYS A 64 5.34 8.69 3.09
C LYS A 64 4.03 9.30 2.62
N LEU A 65 3.45 10.20 3.42
CA LEU A 65 2.22 10.90 3.07
C LEU A 65 2.38 11.77 1.83
N HIS A 66 3.49 12.51 1.70
CA HIS A 66 3.77 13.33 0.51
C HIS A 66 3.91 12.47 -0.75
N ILE A 67 4.60 11.33 -0.67
CA ILE A 67 4.74 10.40 -1.79
C ILE A 67 3.38 9.85 -2.23
N LEU A 68 2.56 9.38 -1.28
CA LEU A 68 1.21 8.89 -1.57
C LEU A 68 0.33 9.97 -2.19
N THR A 69 0.35 11.17 -1.60
CA THR A 69 -0.47 12.30 -2.08
C THR A 69 -0.05 12.71 -3.49
N SER A 70 1.26 12.79 -3.75
CA SER A 70 1.80 13.09 -5.07
C SER A 70 1.41 12.03 -6.10
N TYR A 71 1.47 10.76 -5.73
CA TYR A 71 1.08 9.64 -6.61
C TYR A 71 -0.41 9.71 -6.95
N LEU A 72 -1.28 9.88 -5.95
CA LEU A 72 -2.72 9.95 -6.14
C LEU A 72 -3.13 11.15 -7.01
N ARG A 73 -2.53 12.32 -6.78
CA ARG A 73 -2.80 13.53 -7.56
C ARG A 73 -2.26 13.45 -8.99
N GLY A 74 -1.05 12.91 -9.18
CA GLY A 74 -0.41 12.86 -10.50
C GLY A 74 -0.90 11.72 -11.40
N VAL A 75 -1.25 10.56 -10.82
CA VAL A 75 -1.64 9.37 -11.60
C VAL A 75 -3.15 9.17 -11.64
N HIS A 76 -3.84 9.47 -10.55
CA HIS A 76 -5.26 9.22 -10.39
C HIS A 76 -6.11 10.50 -10.35
N PHE A 77 -5.48 11.67 -10.46
CA PHE A 77 -6.13 12.98 -10.29
C PHE A 77 -7.01 13.00 -9.05
N TYR A 78 -6.55 12.39 -7.95
CA TYR A 78 -7.32 12.20 -6.73
C TYR A 78 -6.69 13.01 -5.59
N CYS A 79 -7.52 13.77 -4.88
CA CYS A 79 -7.11 14.45 -3.65
C CYS A 79 -7.69 13.72 -2.43
N ILE A 80 -6.82 13.24 -1.55
CA ILE A 80 -7.24 12.56 -0.30
C ILE A 80 -7.97 13.51 0.65
N TRP A 81 -7.63 14.81 0.61
CA TRP A 81 -8.19 15.83 1.50
C TRP A 81 -9.58 16.27 1.07
N CYS A 82 -9.81 16.41 -0.25
CA CYS A 82 -11.15 16.67 -0.78
C CYS A 82 -12.05 15.43 -0.78
N GLY A 83 -11.45 14.23 -0.81
CA GLY A 83 -12.17 12.96 -0.94
C GLY A 83 -12.82 12.77 -2.32
N THR A 84 -12.24 13.37 -3.37
CA THR A 84 -12.77 13.28 -4.75
C THR A 84 -11.67 13.10 -5.78
N ALA A 85 -12.03 12.42 -6.88
CA ALA A 85 -11.25 12.37 -8.11
C ALA A 85 -11.69 13.49 -9.06
N TYR A 86 -10.73 13.98 -9.83
CA TYR A 86 -10.88 15.01 -10.84
C TYR A 86 -10.70 14.39 -12.23
N ASN A 87 -11.08 15.11 -13.27
CA ASN A 87 -11.03 14.58 -14.63
C ASN A 87 -9.61 14.56 -15.20
N ASP A 88 -8.83 15.59 -14.89
CA ASP A 88 -7.47 15.78 -15.37
C ASP A 88 -6.68 16.73 -14.43
N GLU A 89 -5.43 17.01 -14.79
CA GLU A 89 -4.53 17.88 -14.04
C GLU A 89 -5.04 19.33 -13.94
N GLU A 90 -5.67 19.86 -14.99
CA GLU A 90 -6.17 21.24 -15.01
C GLU A 90 -7.38 21.40 -14.08
N ASP A 91 -8.28 20.42 -14.12
CA ASP A 91 -9.44 20.32 -13.24
C ASP A 91 -9.00 20.21 -11.77
N LEU A 92 -8.03 19.34 -11.49
CA LEU A 92 -7.44 19.20 -10.16
C LEU A 92 -6.84 20.53 -9.66
N CYS A 93 -6.04 21.23 -10.48
CA CYS A 93 -5.40 22.48 -10.07
C CYS A 93 -6.40 23.63 -9.86
N SER A 94 -7.53 23.60 -10.57
CA SER A 94 -8.54 24.66 -10.52
C SER A 94 -9.56 24.46 -9.39
N ASN A 95 -9.85 23.20 -9.04
CA ASN A 95 -10.91 22.85 -8.09
C ASN A 95 -10.42 22.29 -6.76
N CYS A 96 -9.12 22.03 -6.59
CA CYS A 96 -8.55 21.62 -5.32
C CYS A 96 -7.74 22.77 -4.69
N PRO A 97 -7.98 23.13 -3.41
CA PRO A 97 -7.32 24.28 -2.79
C PRO A 97 -5.82 24.08 -2.54
N GLY A 98 -5.35 22.83 -2.46
CA GLY A 98 -3.93 22.50 -2.38
C GLY A 98 -3.68 21.00 -2.22
N ASP A 99 -2.46 20.62 -1.89
CA ASP A 99 -2.05 19.22 -1.68
C ASP A 99 -1.78 18.88 -0.21
N THR A 100 -1.92 19.86 0.70
CA THR A 100 -1.73 19.65 2.14
C THR A 100 -3.06 19.68 2.90
N ALA A 101 -3.07 19.08 4.09
CA ALA A 101 -4.22 19.16 4.99
C ALA A 101 -4.59 20.61 5.34
N ALA A 102 -3.59 21.48 5.49
CA ALA A 102 -3.79 22.89 5.86
C ALA A 102 -4.54 23.68 4.78
N ASP A 103 -4.41 23.31 3.50
CA ASP A 103 -5.15 23.94 2.41
C ASP A 103 -6.66 23.66 2.47
N HIS A 104 -7.10 22.78 3.38
CA HIS A 104 -8.47 22.29 3.50
C HIS A 104 -9.07 22.50 4.91
N ASP A 105 -8.39 23.26 5.77
CA ASP A 105 -8.83 23.57 7.14
C ASP A 105 -9.48 24.98 7.13
N ASP A 106 -10.79 25.04 6.86
CA ASP A 106 -11.63 26.26 6.88
C ASP A 106 -12.31 26.50 8.26
#